data_AF-A0A8J4UHH4-F1
#
_entry.id   AF-A0A8J4UHH4-F1
#
_cell.length_a   1.000
_cell.length_b   1.000
_cell.length_c   1.000
_cell.angle_alpha   90.00
_cell.angle_beta   90.00
_cell.angle_gamma   90.00
#
_symmetry.space_group_name_H-M   'P 1'
#
loop_
_entity.id
_entity.type
_entity.pdbx_description
1 polymer ?
#
loop_
_entity_poly.entity_id
_entity_poly.type
_entity_poly.pdbx_seq_one_letter_code
_entity_poly.pdbx_strand_id
1 'polypeptide(L)'
;MLNTALSSFGAQVVLATSSDENHPPENMVDGNMETFWLSTGMFPQEVIIRFPDNMKISVISLHSFNVKRLRIEKSTQEETEKFELIAERDFEQTDGSLQINEIS
;
A
#
# COMPACT_ATOMS: atom_id res chain seq x y z
N MET A 1 4.86 -12.03 -13.10
CA MET A 1 4.67 -12.26 -11.66
C MET A 1 3.19 -12.03 -11.37
N LEU A 2 2.55 -12.85 -10.54
CA LEU A 2 1.13 -12.68 -10.18
C LEU A 2 0.98 -11.48 -9.23
N ASN A 3 0.11 -10.53 -9.55
CA ASN A 3 -0.20 -9.42 -8.64
C ASN A 3 -1.30 -9.87 -7.67
N THR A 4 -0.89 -10.29 -6.47
CA THR A 4 -1.82 -10.73 -5.43
C THR A 4 -2.48 -9.58 -4.67
N ALA A 5 -2.04 -8.34 -4.87
CA ALA A 5 -2.62 -7.15 -4.26
C ALA A 5 -3.89 -6.67 -4.97
N LEU A 6 -4.27 -7.26 -6.10
CA LEU A 6 -5.49 -6.90 -6.81
C LEU A 6 -6.74 -7.37 -6.05
N SER A 7 -7.74 -6.50 -6.00
CA SER A 7 -9.09 -6.79 -5.51
C SER A 7 -9.77 -7.92 -6.29
N SER A 8 -9.51 -8.02 -7.59
CA SER A 8 -9.95 -9.16 -8.42
C SER A 8 -9.30 -10.50 -8.01
N PHE A 9 -8.19 -10.46 -7.28
CA PHE A 9 -7.54 -11.62 -6.66
C PHE A 9 -8.00 -11.83 -5.21
N GLY A 10 -8.90 -11.00 -4.69
CA GLY A 10 -9.44 -11.09 -3.34
C GLY A 10 -8.72 -10.24 -2.29
N ALA A 11 -7.75 -9.41 -2.68
CA ALA A 11 -7.15 -8.44 -1.76
C ALA A 11 -8.14 -7.34 -1.38
N GLN A 12 -8.07 -6.87 -0.13
CA GLN A 12 -9.01 -5.87 0.39
C GLN A 12 -8.26 -4.83 1.20
N VAL A 13 -8.57 -3.55 0.97
CA VAL A 13 -8.20 -2.49 1.91
C VAL A 13 -9.15 -2.58 3.10
N VAL A 14 -8.62 -2.87 4.29
CA VAL A 14 -9.43 -3.08 5.50
C VAL A 14 -9.31 -1.94 6.50
N LEU A 15 -8.30 -1.08 6.33
CA LEU A 15 -8.09 0.13 7.09
C LEU A 15 -7.33 1.12 6.22
N ALA A 16 -7.72 2.39 6.27
CA ALA A 16 -6.93 3.51 5.77
C ALA A 16 -7.12 4.70 6.72
N THR A 17 -6.05 5.45 6.98
CA THR A 17 -6.09 6.60 7.90
C THR A 17 -6.75 7.84 7.29
N SER A 18 -6.98 7.85 5.98
CA SER A 18 -7.73 8.89 5.27
C SER A 18 -8.49 8.32 4.09
N SER A 19 -9.54 9.01 3.68
CA SER A 19 -10.35 8.67 2.51
C SER A 19 -10.84 9.94 1.84
N ASP A 20 -10.61 10.05 0.53
CA ASP A 20 -11.19 11.05 -0.35
C ASP A 20 -12.22 10.34 -1.25
N GLU A 21 -13.42 10.91 -1.39
CA GLU A 21 -14.50 10.25 -2.14
C GLU A 21 -14.19 10.03 -3.63
N ASN A 22 -13.35 10.88 -4.23
CA ASN A 22 -12.95 10.76 -5.64
C ASN A 22 -11.69 9.91 -5.82
N HIS A 23 -10.86 9.81 -4.77
CA HIS A 23 -9.60 9.08 -4.76
C HIS A 23 -9.49 8.15 -3.54
N PRO A 24 -10.42 7.19 -3.38
CA PRO A 24 -10.49 6.37 -2.18
C PRO A 24 -9.35 5.34 -2.11
N PRO A 25 -9.04 4.79 -0.93
CA PRO A 25 -7.98 3.79 -0.73
C PRO A 25 -8.08 2.56 -1.64
N GLU A 26 -9.30 2.13 -1.98
CA GLU A 26 -9.58 0.97 -2.83
C GLU A 26 -9.01 1.10 -4.24
N ASN A 27 -8.75 2.32 -4.70
CA ASN A 27 -8.07 2.57 -5.98
C ASN A 27 -6.65 2.00 -6.03
N MET A 28 -5.99 1.74 -4.89
CA MET A 28 -4.65 1.11 -4.91
C MET A 28 -4.68 -0.35 -5.37
N VAL A 29 -5.82 -1.01 -5.25
CA VAL A 29 -5.98 -2.45 -5.47
C VAL A 29 -6.92 -2.77 -6.63
N ASP A 30 -7.41 -1.77 -7.37
CA ASP A 30 -8.36 -1.97 -8.48
C ASP A 30 -7.67 -2.43 -9.79
N GLY A 31 -6.35 -2.29 -9.89
CA GLY A 31 -5.56 -2.65 -11.05
C GLY A 31 -5.56 -1.62 -12.18
N ASN A 32 -6.11 -0.43 -11.94
CA ASN A 32 -6.13 0.67 -12.88
C ASN A 32 -5.07 1.72 -12.49
N MET A 33 -4.12 2.00 -13.40
CA MET A 33 -3.05 2.97 -13.15
C MET A 33 -3.49 4.44 -13.29
N GLU A 34 -4.72 4.68 -13.79
CA GLU A 34 -5.31 6.01 -13.90
C GLU A 34 -6.03 6.45 -12.62
N THR A 35 -6.33 5.51 -11.72
CA THR A 35 -6.90 5.75 -10.39
C THR A 35 -5.79 5.67 -9.34
N PHE A 36 -5.99 6.36 -8.21
CA PHE A 36 -5.04 6.36 -7.09
C PHE A 36 -5.75 6.70 -5.79
N TRP A 37 -5.15 6.32 -4.67
CA TRP A 37 -5.51 6.83 -3.36
C TRP A 37 -4.84 8.18 -3.13
N LEU A 38 -5.64 9.20 -2.80
CA LEU A 38 -5.13 10.50 -2.36
C LEU A 38 -5.19 10.57 -0.84
N SER A 39 -4.05 10.37 -0.19
CA SER A 39 -3.96 10.55 1.26
C SER A 39 -4.18 12.01 1.64
N THR A 40 -5.03 12.28 2.62
CA THR A 40 -5.33 13.65 3.11
C THR A 40 -5.01 13.78 4.60
N GLY A 41 -4.75 15.01 5.05
CA GLY A 41 -4.47 15.30 6.46
C GLY A 41 -2.97 15.32 6.82
N MET A 42 -2.64 14.91 8.04
CA MET A 42 -1.26 14.91 8.56
C MET A 42 -0.62 13.53 8.40
N PHE A 43 0.70 13.50 8.22
CA PHE A 43 1.48 12.26 8.16
C PHE A 43 1.91 11.79 9.56
N PRO A 44 2.15 10.48 9.77
CA PRO A 44 2.11 9.39 8.78
C PRO A 44 0.68 9.01 8.38
N GLN A 45 0.56 8.38 7.21
CA GLN A 45 -0.67 7.77 6.71
C GLN A 45 -0.43 6.27 6.60
N GLU A 46 -1.44 5.48 6.97
CA GLU A 46 -1.35 4.03 7.06
C GLU A 46 -2.50 3.38 6.27
N VAL A 47 -2.19 2.24 5.68
CA VAL A 47 -3.16 1.38 5.01
C VAL A 47 -2.86 -0.08 5.32
N ILE A 48 -3.91 -0.86 5.55
CA ILE A 48 -3.81 -2.31 5.75
C ILE A 48 -4.49 -3.00 4.58
N ILE A 49 -3.71 -3.81 3.86
CA ILE A 49 -4.20 -4.70 2.80
C ILE A 49 -4.27 -6.13 3.35
N ARG A 50 -5.48 -6.69 3.35
CA ARG A 50 -5.72 -8.10 3.68
C ARG A 50 -5.74 -8.93 2.40
N PHE A 51 -4.94 -9.98 2.38
CA PHE A 51 -4.96 -10.99 1.32
C PHE A 51 -6.02 -12.08 1.60
N PRO A 52 -6.53 -12.79 0.58
CA PRO A 52 -7.58 -13.80 0.76
C PRO A 52 -7.11 -15.05 1.54
N ASP A 53 -5.81 -15.31 1.58
CA ASP A 53 -5.19 -16.41 2.32
C ASP A 53 -3.75 -16.01 2.72
N ASN A 54 -3.15 -16.76 3.64
CA ASN A 54 -1.75 -16.62 4.00
C ASN A 54 -0.87 -16.94 2.79
N MET A 55 -0.05 -15.98 2.39
CA MET A 55 0.76 -16.09 1.19
C MET A 55 2.14 -15.48 1.38
N LYS A 56 3.10 -15.97 0.61
CA LYS A 56 4.44 -15.40 0.54
C LYS A 56 4.46 -14.25 -0.45
N ILE A 57 4.72 -13.05 0.03
CA ILE A 57 5.01 -11.89 -0.80
C ILE A 57 6.52 -11.83 -1.04
N SER A 58 6.93 -11.80 -2.31
CA SER A 58 8.36 -11.75 -2.70
C SER A 58 8.83 -10.36 -3.04
N VAL A 59 7.95 -9.53 -3.61
CA VAL A 59 8.25 -8.16 -4.05
C VAL A 59 6.99 -7.34 -3.85
N ILE A 60 7.18 -6.11 -3.37
CA ILE A 60 6.16 -5.06 -3.32
C ILE A 60 6.60 -3.96 -4.28
N SER A 61 5.80 -3.69 -5.30
CA SER A 61 5.99 -2.57 -6.22
C SER A 61 5.05 -1.44 -5.82
N LEU A 62 5.59 -0.24 -5.63
CA LEU A 62 4.84 0.94 -5.25
C LEU A 62 5.03 2.05 -6.29
N HIS A 63 3.91 2.52 -6.83
CA HIS A 63 3.83 3.72 -7.65
C HIS A 63 3.24 4.82 -6.77
N SER A 64 4.02 5.86 -6.48
CA SER A 64 3.64 6.89 -5.52
C SER A 64 4.09 8.29 -5.94
N PHE A 65 3.60 9.29 -5.24
CA PHE A 65 4.03 10.68 -5.36
C PHE A 65 4.31 11.23 -3.98
N ASN A 66 5.42 11.95 -3.81
CA ASN A 66 5.78 12.66 -2.59
C ASN A 66 5.88 11.78 -1.33
N VAL A 67 6.07 10.47 -1.48
CA VAL A 67 6.37 9.59 -0.34
C VAL A 67 7.84 9.78 -0.01
N LYS A 68 8.12 10.21 1.23
CA LYS A 68 9.50 10.36 1.73
C LYS A 68 10.04 9.07 2.32
N ARG A 69 9.21 8.36 3.07
CA ARG A 69 9.58 7.15 3.79
C ARG A 69 8.41 6.16 3.78
N LEU A 70 8.71 4.92 3.47
CA LEU A 70 7.79 3.79 3.53
C LEU A 70 8.26 2.80 4.59
N ARG A 71 7.34 2.41 5.47
CA ARG A 71 7.50 1.31 6.43
C ARG A 71 6.54 0.20 6.03
N ILE A 72 7.05 -1.02 5.92
CA ILE A 72 6.26 -2.20 5.54
C ILE A 72 6.31 -3.18 6.70
N GLU A 73 5.14 -3.53 7.19
CA GLU A 73 4.97 -4.52 8.24
C GLU A 73 3.96 -5.57 7.79
N LYS A 74 4.05 -6.78 8.33
CA LYS A 74 3.11 -7.87 8.04
C LYS A 74 2.52 -8.45 9.31
N SER A 75 1.33 -9.03 9.20
CA SER A 75 0.77 -9.90 10.21
C SER A 75 0.18 -11.14 9.56
N THR A 76 0.21 -12.26 10.27
CA THR A 76 -0.52 -13.50 9.92
C THR A 76 -1.60 -13.83 10.95
N GLN A 77 -1.89 -12.89 11.87
CA GLN A 77 -2.93 -13.04 12.88
C GLN A 77 -4.25 -12.47 12.34
N GLU A 78 -5.37 -12.98 12.82
CA GLU A 78 -6.70 -12.47 12.43
C GLU A 78 -6.93 -11.04 12.94
N GLU A 79 -6.37 -10.72 14.11
CA GLU A 79 -6.43 -9.39 14.72
C GLU A 79 -5.27 -8.51 14.23
N THR A 80 -5.58 -7.28 13.81
CA THR A 80 -4.63 -6.29 13.26
C THR A 80 -3.84 -5.57 14.35
N GLU A 81 -3.36 -6.30 15.38
CA GLU A 81 -2.70 -5.68 16.55
C GLU A 81 -1.20 -5.95 16.61
N LYS A 82 -0.72 -7.01 15.95
CA LYS A 82 0.69 -7.43 16.01
C LYS A 82 1.27 -7.55 14.60
N PHE A 83 2.03 -6.54 14.22
CA PHE A 83 2.77 -6.50 12.96
C PHE A 83 4.28 -6.67 13.19
N GLU A 84 4.93 -7.42 12.31
CA GLU A 84 6.37 -7.58 12.24
C GLU A 84 6.93 -6.66 11.14
N LEU A 85 7.94 -5.86 11.48
CA LEU A 85 8.65 -5.01 10.52
C LEU A 85 9.39 -5.86 9.49
N ILE A 86 9.11 -5.62 8.21
CA ILE A 86 9.75 -6.31 7.08
C ILE A 86 10.76 -5.41 6.38
N ALA A 87 10.40 -4.15 6.16
CA ALA A 87 11.28 -3.21 5.52
C ALA A 87 10.96 -1.77 5.93
N GLU A 88 11.97 -0.92 5.89
CA GLU A 88 11.84 0.53 5.96
C GLU A 88 12.77 1.14 4.92
N ARG A 89 12.25 2.08 4.12
CA ARG A 89 12.97 2.70 3.00
C ARG A 89 12.66 4.19 2.93
N ASP A 90 13.70 5.00 2.76
CA ASP A 90 13.58 6.39 2.33
C ASP A 90 13.57 6.43 0.80
N PHE A 91 12.70 7.25 0.21
CA PHE A 91 12.62 7.45 -1.23
C PHE A 91 13.21 8.80 -1.64
N GLU A 92 13.70 8.86 -2.87
CA GLU A 92 14.16 10.11 -3.46
C GLU A 92 13.00 11.09 -3.62
N GLN A 93 13.24 12.35 -3.28
CA GLN A 93 12.29 13.42 -3.53
C GLN A 93 12.29 13.74 -5.03
N THR A 94 11.11 13.66 -5.65
CA THR A 94 10.93 13.82 -7.10
C THR A 94 10.14 15.08 -7.47
N ASP A 95 9.94 16.00 -6.53
CA ASP A 95 9.20 17.27 -6.68
C ASP A 95 7.88 17.13 -7.46
N GLY A 96 7.05 16.17 -7.04
CA GLY A 96 5.75 15.89 -7.65
C GLY A 96 5.78 14.98 -8.88
N SER A 97 6.93 14.43 -9.26
CA SER A 97 7.03 13.41 -10.31
C SER A 97 6.78 12.00 -9.75
N LEU A 98 6.37 11.07 -10.62
CA LEU A 98 6.09 9.69 -10.25
C LEU A 98 7.33 9.01 -9.65
N GLN A 99 7.16 8.36 -8.50
CA GLN A 99 8.14 7.49 -7.86
C GLN A 99 7.74 6.04 -8.11
N ILE A 100 8.67 5.22 -8.61
CA ILE A 100 8.47 3.78 -8.78
C ILE A 100 9.54 3.08 -7.94
N ASN A 101 9.10 2.34 -6.92
CA ASN A 101 10.00 1.64 -6.01
C ASN A 101 9.60 0.17 -5.91
N GLU A 102 10.61 -0.71 -5.88
CA GLU A 102 10.44 -2.14 -5.60
C GLU A 102 11.13 -2.49 -4.29
N ILE A 103 10.44 -3.27 -3.45
CA ILE A 103 10.94 -3.75 -2.16
C ILE A 103 10.84 -5.26 -2.16
N SER A 104 11.98 -5.94 -2.00
CA SER A 104 12.13 -7.40 -1.95
C SER A 104 12.59 -7.89 -0.58
#